data_AF-A0AAE6QFA6-F1
#
_entry.id   AF-A0AAE6QFA6-F1
#
_cell.length_a   1.000
_cell.length_b   1.000
_cell.length_c   1.000
_cell.angle_alpha   90.00
_cell.angle_beta   90.00
_cell.angle_gamma   90.00
#
_symmetry.space_group_name_H-M   'P 1'
#
loop_
_entity.id
_entity.type
_entity.pdbx_description
1 polymer ?
#
loop_
_entity_poly.entity_id
_entity_poly.type
_entity_poly.pdbx_seq_one_letter_code
_entity_poly.pdbx_strand_id
1 'polypeptide(L)'
;MANKTRFYKVTARNGHGNYSFFVPAHSESDLRNTLVIPQNELLIEVIFVGFIEVASVPDEENNAVEFRAYVADNYWNCFIGQHGYSYLVQQFSGDVTNINNFYQERDADRYEE
;
A
#
# COMPACT_ATOMS: atom_id res chain seq x y z
N MET A 1 -7.76 9.01 -14.13
CA MET A 1 -6.93 8.77 -12.93
C MET A 1 -6.38 7.36 -13.04
N ALA A 2 -5.16 7.10 -12.58
CA ALA A 2 -4.64 5.74 -12.56
C ALA A 2 -5.41 4.96 -11.48
N ASN A 3 -6.04 3.83 -11.82
CA ASN A 3 -6.71 2.93 -10.87
C ASN A 3 -5.90 1.66 -10.61
N LYS A 4 -4.75 1.50 -11.27
CA LYS A 4 -3.90 0.31 -11.18
C LYS A 4 -2.49 0.66 -10.79
N THR A 5 -1.85 -0.18 -9.99
CA THR A 5 -0.43 -0.07 -9.64
C THR A 5 0.33 -1.36 -9.90
N ARG A 6 1.65 -1.26 -10.00
CA ARG A 6 2.54 -2.40 -10.16
C ARG A 6 2.70 -3.09 -8.82
N PHE A 7 2.44 -4.40 -8.80
CA PHE A 7 2.70 -5.25 -7.64
C PHE A 7 3.87 -6.19 -7.88
N TYR A 8 4.63 -6.39 -6.81
CA TYR A 8 5.73 -7.35 -6.75
C TYR A 8 5.47 -8.34 -5.62
N LYS A 9 5.77 -9.61 -5.87
CA LYS A 9 5.91 -10.62 -4.84
C LYS A 9 7.34 -10.58 -4.34
N VAL A 10 7.52 -10.31 -3.07
CA VAL A 10 8.80 -10.35 -2.38
C VAL A 10 8.86 -11.64 -1.59
N THR A 11 9.91 -12.41 -1.76
CA THR A 11 10.19 -13.59 -0.94
C THR A 11 11.44 -13.34 -0.12
N ALA A 12 11.34 -13.52 1.19
CA ALA A 12 12.46 -13.43 2.11
C ALA A 12 12.56 -14.72 2.93
N ARG A 13 13.72 -14.93 3.56
CA ARG A 13 13.99 -16.06 4.43
C ARG A 13 14.37 -15.56 5.81
N ASN A 14 13.75 -16.13 6.83
CA ASN A 14 14.11 -15.94 8.24
C ASN A 14 14.53 -17.28 8.87
N GLY A 15 14.74 -17.30 10.18
CA GLY A 15 15.13 -18.51 10.93
C GLY A 15 14.12 -19.66 10.91
N HIS A 16 12.89 -19.43 10.42
CA HIS A 16 11.81 -20.42 10.36
C HIS A 16 11.50 -20.90 8.94
N GLY A 17 12.07 -20.28 7.91
CA GLY A 17 11.87 -20.67 6.51
C GLY A 17 11.67 -19.48 5.59
N ASN A 18 11.11 -19.77 4.41
CA ASN A 18 10.77 -18.74 3.43
C ASN A 18 9.37 -18.21 3.70
N TYR A 19 9.19 -16.91 3.57
CA TYR A 19 7.90 -16.25 3.57
C TYR A 19 7.81 -15.28 2.39
N SER A 20 6.60 -15.04 1.91
CA SER A 20 6.35 -14.13 0.80
C SER A 20 5.27 -13.12 1.16
N PHE A 21 5.40 -11.92 0.63
CA PHE A 21 4.43 -10.84 0.76
C PHE A 21 4.37 -10.02 -0.52
N PHE A 22 3.28 -9.29 -0.71
CA PHE A 22 3.06 -8.46 -1.89
C PHE A 22 3.27 -6.99 -1.54
N VAL A 23 4.00 -6.27 -2.39
CA VAL A 23 4.32 -4.85 -2.21
C VAL A 23 4.08 -4.09 -3.51
N PRO A 24 3.35 -2.97 -3.47
CA PRO A 24 3.27 -2.06 -4.61
C PRO A 24 4.51 -1.16 -4.66
N ALA A 25 5.04 -0.93 -5.86
CA ALA A 25 6.20 -0.05 -6.05
C ALA A 25 6.26 0.52 -7.45
N HIS A 26 6.97 1.63 -7.64
CA HIS A 26 7.09 2.24 -8.96
C HIS A 26 7.87 1.33 -9.93
N SER A 27 8.92 0.68 -9.46
CA SER A 27 9.75 -0.26 -10.22
C SER A 27 10.39 -1.29 -9.30
N GLU A 28 10.95 -2.37 -9.84
CA GLU A 28 11.73 -3.32 -9.02
C GLU A 28 12.93 -2.64 -8.36
N SER A 29 13.63 -1.76 -9.10
CA SER A 29 14.77 -1.00 -8.57
C SER A 29 14.37 -0.09 -7.42
N ASP A 30 13.24 0.62 -7.56
CA ASP A 30 12.65 1.44 -6.51
C ASP A 30 12.29 0.60 -5.27
N LEU A 31 11.67 -0.56 -5.48
CA LEU A 31 11.36 -1.48 -4.40
C LEU A 31 12.62 -1.94 -3.67
N ARG A 32 13.66 -2.38 -4.39
CA ARG A 32 14.92 -2.83 -3.78
C ARG A 32 15.64 -1.74 -2.99
N ASN A 33 15.48 -0.48 -3.38
CA ASN A 33 16.08 0.66 -2.69
C ASN A 33 15.31 1.10 -1.44
N THR A 34 14.00 0.85 -1.40
CA THR A 34 13.10 1.32 -0.33
C THR A 34 12.67 0.22 0.64
N LEU A 35 12.76 -1.05 0.21
CA LEU A 35 12.39 -2.21 1.00
C LEU A 35 13.38 -2.40 2.15
N VAL A 36 12.85 -2.44 3.38
CA VAL A 36 13.64 -2.71 4.58
C VAL A 36 13.45 -4.18 4.95
N ILE A 37 14.48 -4.99 4.71
CA ILE A 37 14.56 -6.37 5.20
C ILE A 37 15.32 -6.35 6.54
N PRO A 38 14.77 -6.94 7.62
CA PRO A 38 15.47 -7.05 8.90
C PRO A 38 16.86 -7.68 8.74
N GLN A 39 17.85 -7.24 9.53
CA GLN A 39 19.24 -7.69 9.40
C GLN A 39 19.45 -9.20 9.57
N ASN A 40 18.53 -9.87 10.28
CA ASN A 40 18.52 -11.31 10.52
C ASN A 40 17.79 -12.10 9.42
N GLU A 41 17.37 -11.44 8.35
CA GLU A 41 16.62 -12.02 7.25
C GLU A 41 17.35 -11.82 5.92
N LEU A 42 17.06 -12.70 4.96
CA LEU A 42 17.67 -12.68 3.64
C LEU A 42 16.60 -12.47 2.57
N LEU A 43 16.75 -11.43 1.76
CA LEU A 43 15.96 -11.27 0.54
C LEU A 43 16.33 -12.36 -0.47
N ILE A 44 15.35 -13.15 -0.90
CA ILE A 44 15.56 -14.27 -1.83
C ILE A 44 15.25 -13.84 -3.26
N GLU A 45 14.06 -13.29 -3.49
CA GLU A 45 13.59 -12.92 -4.83
C GLU A 45 12.57 -11.78 -4.76
N VAL A 46 12.47 -11.06 -5.88
CA VAL A 46 11.44 -10.06 -6.14
C VAL A 46 10.90 -10.35 -7.54
N ILE A 47 9.61 -10.64 -7.65
CA ILE A 47 8.96 -11.04 -8.90
C ILE A 47 7.84 -10.06 -9.23
N PHE A 48 7.83 -9.51 -10.43
CA PHE A 48 6.71 -8.71 -10.91
C PHE A 48 5.47 -9.57 -11.10
N VAL A 49 4.37 -9.19 -10.45
CA VAL A 49 3.08 -9.91 -10.51
C VAL A 49 2.20 -9.36 -11.62
N GLY A 50 2.16 -8.03 -11.77
CA GLY A 50 1.31 -7.37 -12.74
C GLY A 50 0.85 -5.99 -12.29
N PHE A 51 0.00 -5.38 -13.13
CA PHE A 51 -0.75 -4.18 -12.78
C PHE A 51 -2.09 -4.58 -12.19
N ILE A 52 -2.32 -4.22 -10.92
CA ILE A 52 -3.50 -4.63 -10.15
C ILE A 52 -4.28 -3.39 -9.76
N GLU A 53 -5.60 -3.50 -9.81
CA GLU A 53 -6.50 -2.43 -9.39
C GLU A 53 -6.47 -2.24 -7.89
N VAL A 54 -6.36 -0.99 -7.46
CA VAL A 54 -6.29 -0.59 -6.06
C VAL A 54 -7.43 0.37 -5.77
N ALA A 55 -8.20 0.07 -4.73
CA ALA A 55 -9.19 0.99 -4.19
C ALA A 55 -8.55 1.79 -3.05
N SER A 56 -8.68 3.11 -3.12
CA SER A 56 -8.43 4.02 -2.00
C SER A 56 -9.70 4.11 -1.19
N VAL A 57 -9.66 3.73 0.09
CA VAL A 57 -10.82 3.81 0.97
C VAL A 57 -10.44 4.48 2.28
N PRO A 58 -11.42 5.00 3.04
CA PRO A 58 -11.19 5.43 4.41
C PRO A 58 -10.75 4.26 5.30
N ASP A 59 -9.90 4.54 6.27
CA ASP A 59 -9.58 3.60 7.34
C ASP A 59 -10.73 3.48 8.37
N GLU A 60 -10.59 2.54 9.32
CA GLU A 60 -11.65 2.28 10.32
C GLU A 60 -11.94 3.49 11.21
N GLU A 61 -10.92 4.30 11.51
CA GLU A 61 -11.05 5.53 12.30
C GLU A 61 -11.55 6.72 11.48
N ASN A 62 -11.67 6.58 10.15
CA ASN A 62 -12.01 7.64 9.20
C ASN A 62 -11.09 8.86 9.29
N ASN A 63 -9.83 8.66 9.65
CA ASN A 63 -8.81 9.71 9.77
C ASN A 63 -7.63 9.51 8.81
N ALA A 64 -7.57 8.36 8.14
CA ALA A 64 -6.55 8.04 7.14
C ALA A 64 -7.16 7.33 5.93
N VAL A 65 -6.34 7.12 4.92
CA VAL A 65 -6.68 6.31 3.74
C VAL A 65 -6.05 4.93 3.91
N GLU A 66 -6.82 3.89 3.64
CA GLU A 66 -6.35 2.52 3.45
C GLU A 66 -6.41 2.19 1.96
N PHE A 67 -5.42 1.45 1.47
CA PHE A 67 -5.42 0.94 0.10
C PHE A 67 -5.76 -0.55 0.09
N ARG A 68 -6.68 -0.96 -0.78
CA ARG A 68 -7.16 -2.34 -0.88
C ARG A 68 -7.03 -2.88 -2.29
N ALA A 69 -6.64 -4.14 -2.43
CA ALA A 69 -6.50 -4.80 -3.72
C ALA A 69 -6.76 -6.31 -3.61
N TYR A 70 -7.11 -6.94 -4.74
CA TYR A 70 -7.09 -8.40 -4.87
C TYR A 70 -5.84 -8.82 -5.63
N VAL A 71 -4.88 -9.42 -4.93
CA VAL A 71 -3.56 -9.80 -5.45
C VAL A 71 -3.41 -11.31 -5.41
N ALA A 72 -3.21 -11.94 -6.57
CA ALA A 72 -3.07 -13.40 -6.69
C ALA A 72 -4.16 -14.16 -5.91
N ASP A 73 -5.42 -13.78 -6.17
CA ASP A 73 -6.63 -14.34 -5.55
C ASP A 73 -6.75 -14.15 -4.03
N ASN A 74 -5.91 -13.29 -3.43
CA ASN A 74 -5.96 -12.96 -2.01
C ASN A 74 -6.29 -11.49 -1.80
N TYR A 75 -7.02 -11.22 -0.73
CA TYR A 75 -7.26 -9.85 -0.29
C TYR A 75 -5.98 -9.26 0.29
N TRP A 76 -5.65 -8.05 -0.14
CA TRP A 76 -4.48 -7.30 0.29
C TRP A 76 -4.91 -5.91 0.72
N ASN A 77 -4.31 -5.44 1.81
CA ASN A 77 -4.51 -4.10 2.35
C ASN A 77 -3.17 -3.44 2.69
N CYS A 78 -3.16 -2.11 2.62
CA CYS A 78 -2.02 -1.31 3.04
C CYS A 78 -2.48 -0.08 3.83
N PHE A 79 -1.97 -0.02 5.06
CA PHE A 79 -2.21 1.05 6.02
C PHE A 79 -1.03 2.02 6.08
N ILE A 80 -1.27 3.17 6.69
CA ILE A 80 -0.23 4.14 7.00
C ILE A 80 0.95 3.50 7.74
N GLY A 81 2.17 3.86 7.34
CA GLY A 81 3.41 3.31 7.90
C GLY A 81 3.85 1.97 7.30
N GLN A 82 3.02 1.31 6.48
CA GLN A 82 3.42 0.09 5.79
C GLN A 82 4.19 0.39 4.49
N HIS A 83 5.01 -0.57 4.06
CA HIS A 83 5.78 -0.45 2.82
C HIS A 83 4.86 -0.31 1.60
N GLY A 84 5.20 0.63 0.72
CA GLY A 84 4.40 0.97 -0.46
C GLY A 84 3.33 2.03 -0.20
N TYR A 85 2.98 2.33 1.05
CA TYR A 85 1.92 3.30 1.36
C TYR A 85 2.20 4.70 0.77
N SER A 86 3.40 5.24 0.99
CA SER A 86 3.79 6.57 0.48
C SER A 86 3.74 6.64 -1.04
N TYR A 87 4.13 5.55 -1.71
CA TYR A 87 4.05 5.43 -3.16
C TYR A 87 2.59 5.42 -3.64
N LEU A 88 1.70 4.69 -2.96
CA LEU A 88 0.27 4.67 -3.28
C LEU A 88 -0.36 6.05 -3.07
N VAL A 89 -0.02 6.76 -1.98
CA VAL A 89 -0.49 8.13 -1.73
C VAL A 89 -0.10 9.07 -2.87
N GLN A 90 1.13 8.97 -3.39
CA GLN A 90 1.56 9.79 -4.52
C GLN A 90 0.80 9.42 -5.81
N GLN A 91 0.68 8.13 -6.09
CA GLN A 91 0.05 7.63 -7.31
C GLN A 91 -1.46 7.92 -7.36
N PHE A 92 -2.16 7.77 -6.23
CA PHE A 92 -3.59 7.95 -6.07
C PHE A 92 -3.92 9.26 -5.35
N SER A 93 -3.05 10.26 -5.47
CA SER A 93 -3.15 11.55 -4.74
C SER A 93 -4.50 12.25 -4.92
N GLY A 94 -5.11 12.17 -6.11
CA GLY A 94 -6.45 12.71 -6.33
C GLY A 94 -7.53 12.06 -5.46
N ASP A 95 -7.54 10.73 -5.38
CA ASP A 95 -8.51 10.00 -4.56
C ASP A 95 -8.25 10.23 -3.07
N VAL A 96 -6.98 10.25 -2.66
CA VAL A 96 -6.57 10.55 -1.28
C VAL A 96 -7.03 11.95 -0.86
N THR A 97 -6.81 12.96 -1.70
CA THR A 97 -7.28 14.33 -1.43
C THR A 97 -8.81 14.38 -1.32
N ASN A 98 -9.54 13.71 -2.21
CA ASN A 98 -11.00 13.68 -2.16
C ASN A 98 -11.52 13.03 -0.86
N ILE A 99 -10.93 11.91 -0.44
CA ILE A 99 -11.30 11.22 0.79
C ILE A 99 -11.02 12.11 2.01
N ASN A 100 -9.82 12.71 2.07
CA ASN A 100 -9.46 13.58 3.19
C ASN A 100 -10.35 14.82 3.28
N ASN A 101 -10.66 15.46 2.14
CA ASN A 101 -11.55 16.62 2.10
C ASN A 101 -12.96 16.28 2.58
N PHE A 102 -13.51 15.14 2.12
CA PHE A 102 -14.84 14.67 2.55
C PHE A 102 -14.94 14.53 4.08
N TYR A 103 -13.90 14.02 4.73
CA TYR A 103 -13.87 13.90 6.18
C TYR A 103 -13.64 15.22 6.92
N GLN A 104 -12.80 16.10 6.38
CA GLN A 104 -12.63 17.44 6.94
C GLN A 104 -13.93 18.24 6.90
N GLU A 105 -14.68 18.19 5.79
CA GLU A 105 -15.98 18.83 5.67
C GLU A 105 -16.99 18.24 6.67
N ARG A 106 -17.11 16.91 6.74
CA ARG A 106 -18.01 16.23 7.69
C ARG A 106 -17.69 16.56 9.15
N ASP A 107 -16.41 16.61 9.51
CA ASP A 107 -15.99 16.87 10.88
C ASP A 107 -16.06 18.36 11.23
N ALA A 108 -15.90 19.27 10.25
CA ALA A 108 -16.14 20.71 10.44
C ALA A 108 -17.60 20.99 10.82
N ASP A 109 -18.55 20.33 10.15
CA ASP A 109 -19.99 20.43 10.47
C ASP A 109 -20.32 19.95 11.90
N ARG A 110 -19.45 19.14 12.50
CA ARG A 110 -19.64 18.56 13.85
C ARG A 110 -19.23 19.47 15.00
N TYR A 111 -18.44 20.52 14.74
CA TYR A 111 -17.95 21.46 15.75
C TYR A 111 -18.70 22.81 15.74
N GLU A 112 -19.64 23.01 14.81
CA GLU A 112 -20.50 24.20 14.73
C GLU A 112 -21.90 24.03 15.36
N GLU A 113 -22.20 22.87 15.96
CA GLU A 113 -23.38 22.62 16.84
C GLU A 113 -23.05 22.72 18.33
#